data_AF-A0A1S8WWC0-F1
#
_entry.id   AF-A0A1S8WWC0-F1
#
_cell.length_a   1.000
_cell.length_b   1.000
_cell.length_c   1.000
_cell.angle_alpha   90.00
_cell.angle_beta   90.00
_cell.angle_gamma   90.00
#
_symmetry.space_group_name_H-M   'P 1'
#
loop_
_entity.id
_entity.type
_entity.pdbx_description
1 polymer ?
#
loop_
_entity_poly.entity_id
_entity_poly.type
_entity_poly.pdbx_seq_one_letter_code
_entity_poly.pdbx_strand_id
1 'polypeptide(L)'
;MEHLDEIILLAGRFAQLNGILKKNGDLISPLSCTLLPSPFPLQSLEFARSIQQDFNLLFHKVAGSHSFLESLMTQYKAVHIDQPYR
;
A
#
# COMPACT_ATOMS: atom_id res chain seq x y z
N MET A 1 -12.91 -27.55 -11.77
CA MET A 1 -13.50 -26.20 -11.82
C MET A 1 -14.46 -26.01 -10.65
N GLU A 2 -15.38 -26.95 -10.39
CA GLU A 2 -16.36 -26.87 -9.29
C GLU A 2 -15.77 -26.52 -7.91
N HIS A 3 -14.67 -27.15 -7.49
CA HIS A 3 -14.04 -26.84 -6.19
C HIS A 3 -13.43 -25.45 -6.09
N LEU A 4 -13.03 -24.83 -7.20
CA LEU A 4 -12.46 -23.48 -7.18
C LEU A 4 -13.56 -22.44 -6.92
N ASP A 5 -14.72 -22.61 -7.57
CA ASP A 5 -15.88 -21.74 -7.40
C ASP A 5 -16.43 -21.81 -5.97
N GLU A 6 -16.43 -23.01 -5.37
CA GLU A 6 -16.77 -23.21 -3.96
C GLU A 6 -15.85 -22.42 -3.01
N ILE A 7 -14.53 -22.48 -3.24
CA ILE A 7 -13.55 -21.76 -2.42
C ILE A 7 -13.70 -20.25 -2.59
N ILE A 8 -13.93 -19.77 -3.81
CA ILE A 8 -14.19 -18.35 -4.08
C ILE A 8 -15.46 -17.88 -3.35
N LEU A 9 -16.53 -18.66 -3.39
CA LEU A 9 -17.76 -18.35 -2.69
C LEU A 9 -17.56 -18.29 -1.17
N LEU A 10 -16.83 -19.25 -0.60
CA LEU A 10 -16.48 -19.28 0.82
C LEU A 10 -15.63 -18.06 1.22
N ALA A 11 -14.61 -17.72 0.42
CA ALA A 11 -13.77 -16.55 0.65
C ALA A 11 -14.58 -15.24 0.61
N GLY A 12 -15.52 -15.12 -0.32
CA GLY A 12 -16.43 -13.97 -0.41
C GLY A 12 -17.33 -13.84 0.83
N ARG A 13 -17.91 -14.94 1.31
CA ARG A 13 -18.71 -14.96 2.55
C ARG A 13 -17.86 -14.62 3.77
N PHE A 14 -16.66 -15.19 3.86
CA PHE A 14 -15.71 -14.88 4.93
C PHE A 14 -15.39 -13.38 4.95
N ALA A 15 -15.10 -12.78 3.80
CA ALA A 15 -14.84 -11.35 3.71
C ALA A 15 -16.02 -10.49 4.19
N GLN A 16 -17.25 -10.85 3.82
CA GLN A 16 -18.47 -10.17 4.27
C GLN A 16 -18.65 -10.26 5.79
N LEU A 17 -18.50 -11.44 6.36
CA LEU A 17 -18.70 -11.67 7.80
C LEU A 17 -17.63 -10.99 8.66
N ASN A 18 -16.42 -10.82 8.13
CA ASN A 18 -15.29 -10.22 8.85
C ASN A 18 -15.05 -8.74 8.51
N GLY A 19 -15.94 -8.11 7.72
CA GLY A 19 -15.82 -6.70 7.38
C GLY A 19 -14.67 -6.35 6.43
N ILE A 20 -14.15 -7.34 5.68
CA ILE A 20 -13.14 -7.12 4.63
C ILE A 20 -13.85 -6.60 3.38
N LEU A 21 -14.33 -5.37 3.46
CA LEU A 21 -15.26 -4.75 2.52
C LEU A 21 -14.74 -3.39 2.06
N LYS A 22 -15.18 -2.95 0.89
CA LYS A 22 -14.99 -1.60 0.36
C LYS A 22 -16.32 -1.00 -0.07
N LYS A 23 -16.43 0.32 0.05
CA LYS A 23 -17.57 1.09 -0.46
C LYS A 23 -17.27 1.54 -1.89
N ASN A 24 -18.16 1.20 -2.81
CA ASN A 24 -18.11 1.60 -4.21
C ASN A 24 -19.41 2.34 -4.55
N GLY A 25 -19.41 3.67 -4.41
CA GLY A 25 -20.65 4.47 -4.50
C GLY A 25 -21.60 4.05 -3.37
N ASP A 26 -22.84 3.69 -3.71
CA ASP A 26 -23.85 3.24 -2.75
C ASP A 26 -23.79 1.72 -2.45
N LEU A 27 -22.87 0.99 -3.08
CA LEU A 27 -22.72 -0.45 -2.93
C LEU A 27 -21.56 -0.80 -1.99
N ILE A 28 -21.75 -1.86 -1.19
CA ILE A 28 -20.70 -2.47 -0.38
C ILE A 28 -20.33 -3.81 -1.03
N SER A 29 -19.04 -4.00 -1.29
CA SER A 29 -18.53 -5.25 -1.86
C SER A 29 -17.26 -5.72 -1.15
N PRO A 30 -16.92 -7.02 -1.21
CA PRO A 30 -15.65 -7.50 -0.68
C PRO A 30 -14.44 -6.77 -1.26
N LEU A 31 -13.41 -6.56 -0.43
CA LEU A 31 -12.12 -6.05 -0.91
C LEU A 31 -11.50 -7.08 -1.88
N SER A 32 -10.89 -6.59 -2.95
CA SER A 32 -10.16 -7.44 -3.89
C SER A 32 -8.94 -8.06 -3.19
N CYS A 33 -8.80 -9.38 -3.24
CA CYS A 33 -7.70 -10.13 -2.62
C CYS A 33 -7.23 -11.28 -3.51
N THR A 34 -6.05 -11.82 -3.22
CA THR A 34 -5.62 -13.10 -3.78
C THR A 34 -6.35 -14.23 -3.05
N LEU A 35 -6.70 -15.30 -3.76
CA LEU A 35 -7.45 -16.41 -3.17
C LEU A 35 -6.64 -17.15 -2.10
N LEU A 36 -5.34 -17.27 -2.33
CA LEU A 36 -4.37 -17.90 -1.44
C LEU A 36 -3.23 -16.92 -1.15
N PRO A 37 -2.52 -17.08 -0.03
CA PRO A 37 -1.34 -16.29 0.26
C PRO A 37 -0.23 -16.58 -0.75
N SER A 38 0.40 -15.53 -1.25
CA SER A 38 1.60 -15.67 -2.08
C SER A 38 2.78 -16.15 -1.22
N PRO A 39 3.61 -17.09 -1.70
CA PRO A 39 4.82 -17.48 -0.99
C PRO A 39 5.78 -16.29 -0.88
N PHE A 40 6.41 -16.12 0.29
CA PHE A 40 7.34 -15.02 0.53
C PHE A 40 8.52 -15.46 1.44
N PRO A 41 9.78 -15.05 1.15
CA PRO A 41 10.93 -15.45 1.95
C PRO A 41 10.88 -14.88 3.38
N LEU A 42 11.06 -15.77 4.37
CA LEU A 42 10.97 -15.41 5.78
C LEU A 42 12.01 -14.34 6.18
N GLN A 43 13.26 -14.51 5.76
CA GLN A 43 14.35 -13.59 6.09
C GLN A 43 14.05 -12.16 5.59
N SER A 44 13.53 -12.04 4.37
CA SER A 44 13.15 -10.74 3.81
C SER A 44 12.00 -10.10 4.57
N LEU A 45 11.00 -10.90 5.00
CA LEU A 45 9.87 -10.40 5.78
C LEU A 45 10.30 -9.91 7.16
N GLU A 46 11.18 -10.65 7.83
CA GLU A 46 11.71 -10.28 9.14
C GLU A 46 12.57 -9.04 9.08
N PHE A 47 13.44 -8.94 8.07
CA PHE A 47 14.25 -7.75 7.84
C PHE A 47 13.39 -6.51 7.57
N ALA A 48 12.40 -6.62 6.69
CA ALA A 48 11.47 -5.51 6.42
C ALA A 48 10.72 -5.08 7.69
N ARG A 49 10.31 -6.04 8.51
CA ARG A 49 9.66 -5.77 9.80
C ARG A 49 10.60 -5.05 10.78
N SER A 50 11.86 -5.45 10.87
CA SER A 50 12.81 -4.85 11.83
C SER A 50 13.14 -3.40 11.49
N ILE A 51 13.26 -3.06 10.21
CA ILE A 51 13.65 -1.70 9.79
C ILE A 51 12.49 -0.70 9.73
N GLN A 52 11.23 -1.15 9.81
CA GLN A 52 10.06 -0.27 9.63
C GLN A 52 10.04 0.90 10.62
N GLN A 53 10.51 0.71 11.86
CA GLN A 53 10.57 1.77 12.86
C GLN A 53 11.61 2.83 12.50
N ASP A 54 12.77 2.43 11.99
CA ASP A 54 13.81 3.35 11.53
C ASP A 54 13.35 4.16 10.33
N PHE A 55 12.62 3.53 9.40
CA PHE A 55 11.96 4.22 8.29
C PHE A 55 10.96 5.26 8.79
N ASN A 56 10.09 4.90 9.73
CA ASN A 56 9.13 5.85 10.30
C ASN A 56 9.83 7.05 10.94
N LEU A 57 10.92 6.83 11.68
CA LEU A 57 11.70 7.91 12.31
C LEU A 57 12.38 8.79 11.27
N LEU A 58 12.98 8.18 10.24
CA LEU A 58 13.61 8.90 9.14
C LEU A 58 12.59 9.82 8.44
N PHE A 59 11.45 9.27 8.03
CA PHE A 59 10.41 10.04 7.35
C PHE A 59 9.81 11.12 8.25
N HIS A 60 9.65 10.85 9.56
CA HIS A 60 9.21 11.87 10.51
C HIS A 60 10.19 13.06 10.60
N LYS A 61 11.49 12.78 10.74
CA LYS A 61 12.53 13.83 10.81
C LYS A 61 12.64 14.61 9.51
N VAL A 62 12.57 13.93 8.37
CA VAL A 62 12.58 14.56 7.04
C VAL A 62 11.36 15.45 6.86
N ALA A 63 10.16 14.97 7.19
CA ALA A 63 8.93 15.75 7.10
C ALA A 63 8.94 17.00 8.01
N GLY A 64 9.59 16.91 9.18
CA GLY A 64 9.77 18.05 10.09
C GLY A 64 10.87 19.04 9.68
N SER A 65 11.72 18.69 8.71
CA SER A 65 12.83 19.54 8.28
C SER A 65 12.41 20.47 7.14
N HIS A 66 11.95 21.67 7.51
CA HIS A 66 11.48 22.67 6.54
C HIS A 66 12.55 23.05 5.51
N SER A 67 13.78 23.33 5.97
CA SER A 67 14.89 23.73 5.09
C SER A 67 15.26 22.65 4.09
N PHE A 68 15.24 21.38 4.52
CA PHE A 68 15.47 20.25 3.64
C PHE A 68 14.39 20.13 2.56
N LEU A 69 13.11 20.20 2.95
CA LEU A 69 11.99 20.10 2.03
C LEU A 69 11.95 21.25 1.02
N GLU A 70 12.20 22.48 1.48
CA GLU A 70 12.23 23.67 0.62
C GLU A 70 13.38 23.60 -0.39
N SER A 71 14.57 23.19 0.04
CA SER A 71 15.70 22.95 -0.86
C SER A 71 15.37 21.89 -1.91
N LEU A 72 14.78 20.76 -1.49
CA LEU A 72 14.41 19.66 -2.37
C LEU A 72 13.35 20.09 -3.40
N MET A 73 12.31 20.82 -2.97
CA MET A 73 11.27 21.33 -3.87
C MET A 73 11.79 22.40 -4.82
N THR A 74 12.73 23.23 -4.38
CA THR A 74 13.37 24.24 -5.23
C THR A 74 14.23 23.58 -6.30
N GLN A 75 15.00 22.55 -5.95
CA GLN A 75 15.75 21.74 -6.91
C GLN A 75 14.82 21.02 -7.89
N TYR A 76 13.74 20.40 -7.41
CA TYR A 76 12.75 19.76 -8.28
C TYR A 76 12.17 20.74 -9.31
N LYS A 77 11.79 21.94 -8.85
CA LYS A 77 11.32 23.04 -9.71
C LYS A 77 12.38 23.48 -10.72
N ALA A 78 13.63 23.65 -10.30
CA ALA A 78 14.72 24.03 -11.20
C ALA A 78 14.96 23.01 -12.32
N VAL A 79 14.68 21.72 -12.07
CA VAL A 79 14.83 20.66 -13.08
C VAL A 79 13.58 20.49 -13.96
N HIS A 80 12.38 20.83 -13.46
CA HIS A 80 11.11 20.52 -14.14
C HIS A 80 10.32 21.76 -14.64
N ILE A 81 10.76 23.00 -14.36
CA ILE A 81 10.13 24.21 -14.90
C ILE A 81 10.51 24.46 -16.39
N ASP A 82 11.58 23.83 -16.89
CA ASP A 82 11.93 23.86 -18.34
C ASP A 82 11.21 22.80 -19.19
N GLN A 83 10.28 22.03 -18.62
CA GLN A 83 9.38 21.17 -19.40
C GLN A 83 7.92 21.61 -19.24
N PRO A 84 7.40 22.43 -20.18
CA PRO A 84 5.99 22.78 -20.18
C PRO A 84 5.22 21.51 -20.55
N TYR A 85 4.43 21.02 -19.61
CA TYR A 85 3.32 20.08 -19.80
C TYR A 85 3.63 18.77 -20.54
N ARG A 86 3.59 17.66 -19.79
CA ARG A 86 2.94 16.44 -20.28
C ARG A 86 1.69 16.20 -19.46
#